data_AF-A0A429BJZ9-F1
#
_entry.id   AF-A0A429BJZ9-F1
#
_cell.length_a   1.000
_cell.length_b   1.000
_cell.length_c   1.000
_cell.angle_alpha   90.00
_cell.angle_beta   90.00
_cell.angle_gamma   90.00
#
_symmetry.space_group_name_H-M   'P 1'
#
loop_
_entity.id
_entity.type
_entity.pdbx_description
1 polymer ?
#
loop_
_entity_poly.entity_id
_entity_poly.type
_entity_poly.pdbx_seq_one_letter_code
_entity_poly.pdbx_strand_id
1 'polypeptide(L)'
;MRTTLTPEKLAELAAQGRAEAAKSRFVDPCAAAKSKKLLCERGEEWAASVLMRDLSRRSLRGGWPWLEDGELETLILADSAEWDLLVRAATA
;
A
#
# COMPACT_ATOMS: atom_id res chain seq x y z
N MET A 1 10.30 7.34 5.26
CA MET A 1 11.06 6.63 4.21
C MET A 1 10.20 6.61 2.94
N ARG A 2 10.79 6.72 1.75
CA ARG A 2 10.05 6.59 0.48
C ARG A 2 10.25 5.21 -0.14
N THR A 3 9.32 4.79 -0.98
CA THR A 3 9.43 3.57 -1.77
C THR A 3 10.63 3.62 -2.72
N THR A 4 11.20 2.45 -3.03
CA THR A 4 12.25 2.27 -4.04
C THR A 4 11.71 1.74 -5.37
N LEU A 5 10.40 1.48 -5.46
CA LEU A 5 9.75 0.99 -6.67
C LEU A 5 9.67 2.10 -7.73
N THR A 6 9.72 1.70 -9.00
CA THR A 6 9.56 2.65 -10.11
C THR A 6 8.10 3.07 -10.28
N PRO A 7 7.83 4.27 -10.83
CA PRO A 7 6.45 4.73 -11.07
C PRO A 7 5.61 3.77 -11.91
N GLU A 8 6.22 3.10 -12.89
CA GLU A 8 5.55 2.12 -13.74
C GLU A 8 5.10 0.91 -12.92
N LYS A 9 5.96 0.44 -12.00
CA LYS A 9 5.60 -0.66 -11.11
C LYS A 9 4.49 -0.24 -10.14
N LEU A 10 4.55 0.97 -9.60
CA LEU A 10 3.49 1.50 -8.73
C LEU A 10 2.14 1.56 -9.46
N ALA A 11 2.12 1.99 -10.73
CA ALA A 11 0.90 2.01 -11.54
C ALA A 11 0.33 0.59 -11.78
N GLU A 12 1.19 -0.40 -12.04
CA GLU A 12 0.82 -1.81 -12.15
C GLU A 12 0.19 -2.33 -10.84
N LEU A 13 0.84 -2.07 -9.71
CA LEU A 13 0.37 -2.49 -8.38
C LEU A 13 -0.93 -1.77 -7.97
N ALA A 14 -1.11 -0.51 -8.39
CA ALA A 14 -2.36 0.21 -8.19
C ALA A 14 -3.51 -0.42 -8.99
N ALA A 15 -3.26 -0.85 -10.23
CA ALA A 15 -4.25 -1.58 -11.02
C ALA A 15 -4.58 -2.95 -10.41
N GLN A 16 -3.58 -3.69 -9.93
CA GLN A 16 -3.76 -4.97 -9.25
C GLN A 16 -4.53 -4.81 -7.93
N GLY A 17 -4.19 -3.81 -7.11
CA GLY A 17 -4.88 -3.55 -5.85
C GLY A 17 -6.36 -3.24 -6.04
N ARG A 18 -6.70 -2.41 -7.04
CA ARG A 18 -8.10 -2.16 -7.41
C ARG A 18 -8.82 -3.43 -7.89
N ALA A 19 -8.15 -4.27 -8.70
CA ALA A 19 -8.73 -5.51 -9.17
C ALA A 19 -8.97 -6.52 -8.03
N GLU A 20 -8.08 -6.56 -7.04
CA GLU A 20 -8.22 -7.39 -5.84
C GLU A 20 -9.40 -6.91 -4.98
N ALA A 21 -9.44 -5.61 -4.67
CA ALA A 21 -10.54 -5.03 -3.90
C ALA A 21 -11.90 -5.24 -4.59
N ALA A 22 -11.95 -5.15 -5.92
CA ALA A 22 -13.18 -5.36 -6.69
C ALA A 22 -13.75 -6.79 -6.62
N LYS A 23 -13.01 -7.78 -6.11
CA LYS A 23 -13.53 -9.15 -5.92
C LYS A 23 -14.63 -9.22 -4.86
N SER A 24 -14.72 -8.23 -3.99
CA SER A 24 -15.73 -8.14 -2.93
C SER A 24 -16.32 -6.73 -2.90
N ARG A 25 -17.63 -6.64 -2.64
CA ARG A 25 -18.28 -5.33 -2.38
C ARG A 25 -17.92 -4.75 -1.00
N PHE A 26 -17.34 -5.58 -0.14
CA PHE A 26 -16.96 -5.23 1.23
C PHE A 26 -15.44 -5.23 1.35
N VAL A 27 -14.92 -4.31 2.17
CA VAL A 27 -13.51 -4.25 2.54
C VAL A 27 -13.07 -5.58 3.15
N ASP A 28 -11.93 -6.10 2.72
CA ASP A 28 -11.30 -7.26 3.35
C ASP A 28 -10.75 -6.86 4.74
N PRO A 29 -11.26 -7.42 5.85
CA PRO A 29 -10.75 -7.12 7.18
C PRO A 29 -9.28 -7.49 7.36
N CYS A 30 -8.78 -8.50 6.65
CA CYS A 30 -7.38 -8.88 6.68
C CYS A 30 -6.50 -7.84 5.99
N ALA A 31 -6.92 -7.33 4.82
CA ALA A 31 -6.23 -6.25 4.14
C ALA A 31 -6.22 -4.95 4.98
N ALA A 32 -7.34 -4.63 5.64
CA ALA A 32 -7.42 -3.49 6.56
C ALA A 32 -6.46 -3.64 7.77
N ALA A 33 -6.39 -4.81 8.38
CA ALA A 33 -5.48 -5.07 9.49
C ALA A 33 -3.99 -5.00 9.06
N LYS A 34 -3.67 -5.59 7.90
CA LYS A 34 -2.30 -5.58 7.35
C LYS A 34 -1.84 -4.20 6.94
N SER A 35 -2.66 -3.45 6.21
CA SER A 35 -2.34 -2.07 5.81
C SER A 35 -2.14 -1.16 7.01
N LYS A 36 -2.96 -1.29 8.06
CA LYS A 36 -2.75 -0.58 9.33
C LYS A 36 -1.38 -0.92 9.95
N LYS A 37 -1.01 -2.20 9.97
CA LYS A 37 0.30 -2.64 10.45
C LYS A 37 1.43 -2.01 9.62
N LEU A 38 1.33 -2.02 8.29
CA LEU A 38 2.30 -1.39 7.40
C LEU A 38 2.43 0.12 7.65
N LEU A 39 1.31 0.83 7.86
CA LEU A 39 1.34 2.25 8.21
C LEU A 39 2.08 2.50 9.53
N CYS A 40 1.93 1.63 10.54
CA CYS A 40 2.72 1.72 11.77
C CYS A 40 4.22 1.50 11.53
N GLU A 41 4.58 0.48 10.75
CA GLU A 41 5.96 0.00 10.61
C GLU A 41 6.77 0.81 9.59
N ARG A 42 6.14 1.18 8.48
CA ARG A 42 6.77 1.88 7.33
C ARG A 42 6.55 3.39 7.37
N GLY A 43 5.48 3.82 8.03
CA GLY A 43 5.09 5.22 8.15
C GLY A 43 4.28 5.76 6.96
N GLU A 44 3.61 6.89 7.20
CA GLU A 44 2.73 7.53 6.21
C GLU A 44 3.49 8.11 5.01
N GLU A 45 4.76 8.52 5.18
CA GLU A 45 5.58 9.00 4.06
C GLU A 45 5.81 7.90 3.01
N TRP A 46 6.03 6.67 3.46
CA TRP A 46 6.21 5.53 2.56
C TRP A 46 4.90 5.26 1.82
N ALA A 47 3.79 5.22 2.55
CA ALA A 47 2.47 5.00 1.94
C ALA A 47 2.11 6.09 0.92
N ALA A 48 2.38 7.37 1.23
CA ALA A 48 2.15 8.48 0.30
C ALA A 48 3.01 8.34 -0.98
N SER A 49 4.26 7.88 -0.85
CA SER A 49 5.12 7.63 -1.99
C SER A 49 4.67 6.43 -2.85
N VAL A 50 4.11 5.39 -2.25
CA VAL A 50 3.54 4.23 -2.99
C VAL A 50 2.27 4.65 -3.73
N LEU A 51 1.38 5.37 -3.06
CA LEU A 51 0.07 5.76 -3.60
C LEU A 51 0.15 6.99 -4.52
N MET A 52 1.33 7.61 -4.63
CA MET A 52 1.59 8.80 -5.46
C MET A 52 0.62 9.94 -5.17
N ARG A 53 0.17 10.08 -3.91
CA ARG A 53 -0.76 11.14 -3.48
C ARG A 53 -0.54 11.55 -2.02
N ASP A 54 -1.08 12.71 -1.68
CA ASP A 54 -1.09 13.21 -0.31
C ASP A 54 -2.07 12.41 0.59
N LEU A 55 -1.63 12.12 1.82
CA LEU A 55 -2.38 11.37 2.84
C LEU A 55 -2.81 12.24 4.04
N SER A 56 -2.77 13.57 3.91
CA SER A 56 -3.16 14.49 4.98
C SER A 56 -4.63 14.35 5.40
N ARG A 57 -5.51 13.91 4.48
CA ARG A 57 -6.93 13.64 4.77
C ARG A 57 -7.05 12.50 5.78
N ARG A 58 -7.75 12.75 6.90
CA ARG A 58 -7.93 11.78 8.00
C ARG A 58 -9.27 11.06 7.94
N SER A 59 -9.29 9.85 8.46
CA SER A 59 -10.53 9.10 8.74
C SER A 59 -11.33 9.76 9.87
N LEU A 60 -12.65 9.51 9.88
CA LEU A 60 -13.60 10.15 10.82
C LEU A 60 -13.26 9.94 12.31
N ARG A 61 -12.67 8.80 12.66
CA ARG A 61 -12.28 8.49 14.05
C ARG A 61 -10.92 9.08 14.46
N GLY A 62 -10.24 9.79 13.54
CA GLY A 62 -8.92 10.37 13.76
C GLY A 62 -7.81 9.30 13.80
N GLY A 63 -6.57 9.73 13.58
CA GLY A 63 -5.36 8.91 13.78
C GLY A 63 -4.89 8.06 12.60
N TRP A 64 -5.71 7.89 11.55
CA TRP A 64 -5.30 7.17 10.33
C TRP A 64 -5.64 7.96 9.08
N PRO A 65 -4.81 7.87 8.01
CA PRO A 65 -5.13 8.47 6.73
C PRO A 65 -6.40 7.84 6.13
N TRP A 66 -7.13 8.64 5.36
CA TRP A 66 -8.21 8.14 4.53
C TRP A 66 -7.62 7.41 3.32
N LEU A 67 -8.03 6.16 3.13
CA LEU A 67 -7.64 5.33 1.99
C LEU A 67 -8.85 5.11 1.08
N GLU A 68 -8.59 5.13 -0.22
CA GLU A 68 -9.55 4.88 -1.29
C GLU A 68 -9.59 3.38 -1.63
N ASP A 69 -10.59 2.98 -2.41
CA ASP A 69 -10.80 1.58 -2.78
C ASP A 69 -9.59 1.02 -3.53
N GLY A 70 -9.09 -0.14 -3.08
CA GLY A 70 -7.91 -0.81 -3.63
C GLY A 70 -6.58 -0.35 -3.04
N GLU A 71 -6.53 0.75 -2.29
CA GLU A 71 -5.26 1.26 -1.77
C GLU A 71 -4.71 0.43 -0.61
N LEU A 72 -5.57 -0.23 0.17
CA LEU A 72 -5.13 -1.19 1.20
C LEU A 72 -4.32 -2.31 0.54
N GLU A 73 -4.85 -2.86 -0.54
CA GLU A 73 -4.26 -3.93 -1.33
C GLU A 73 -3.00 -3.45 -2.04
N THR A 74 -3.00 -2.24 -2.61
CA THR A 74 -1.81 -1.64 -3.24
C THR A 74 -0.65 -1.50 -2.25
N LEU A 75 -0.88 -1.04 -1.02
CA LEU A 75 0.17 -0.96 0.00
C LEU A 75 0.74 -2.34 0.34
N ILE A 76 -0.10 -3.36 0.48
CA ILE A 76 0.33 -4.74 0.76
C ILE A 76 1.17 -5.31 -0.38
N LEU A 77 0.73 -5.08 -1.62
CA LEU A 77 1.46 -5.51 -2.82
C LEU A 77 2.80 -4.79 -2.97
N ALA A 78 2.85 -3.49 -2.65
CA ALA A 78 4.08 -2.70 -2.72
C ALA A 78 5.12 -3.16 -1.69
N ASP A 79 4.71 -3.41 -0.45
CA ASP A 79 5.61 -3.97 0.58
C ASP A 79 6.19 -5.32 0.11
N SER A 80 5.32 -6.21 -0.40
CA SER A 80 5.75 -7.52 -0.91
C SER A 80 6.73 -7.38 -2.08
N ALA A 81 6.47 -6.47 -3.01
CA ALA A 81 7.35 -6.22 -4.17
C ALA A 81 8.72 -5.66 -3.75
N GLU A 82 8.78 -4.79 -2.75
CA GLU A 82 10.06 -4.31 -2.22
C GLU A 82 10.83 -5.43 -1.51
N TRP A 83 10.16 -6.29 -0.75
CA TRP A 83 10.80 -7.47 -0.13
C TRP A 83 11.38 -8.42 -1.18
N ASP A 84 10.65 -8.67 -2.27
CA ASP A 84 11.13 -9.52 -3.36
C ASP A 84 12.40 -8.96 -4.01
N LEU A 85 12.51 -7.62 -4.15
CA LEU A 85 13.72 -6.99 -4.67
C LEU A 85 14.91 -7.18 -3.73
N LEU A 86 14.69 -7.04 -2.41
CA LEU A 86 15.74 -7.25 -1.40
C LEU A 86 16.23 -8.70 -1.39
N VAL A 87 15.30 -9.67 -1.45
CA VAL A 87 15.64 -11.10 -1.51
C VAL A 87 16.46 -11.40 -2.77
N ARG A 88 16.03 -10.90 -3.94
CA ARG A 88 16.77 -11.09 -5.20
C ARG A 88 18.17 -10.49 -5.14
N ALA A 89 18.32 -9.29 -4.57
CA ALA A 89 19.61 -8.64 -4.41
C ALA A 89 20.55 -9.39 -3.44
N ALA A 90 20.02 -10.08 -2.44
CA ALA A 90 20.81 -10.87 -1.50
C ALA A 90 21.27 -12.24 -2.06
N THR A 91 20.59 -12.73 -3.10
CA THR A 91 20.90 -14.03 -3.75
C THR A 91 21.70 -13.91 -5.05
N ALA A 92 21.97 -12.68 -5.51
CA ALA A 92 22.75 -12.38 -6.70
C ALA A 92 24.23 -12.16 -6.35
#